data_AF-A0A932E6N2-F1
#
_entry.id   AF-A0A932E6N2-F1
#
_cell.length_a   1.000
_cell.length_b   1.000
_cell.length_c   1.000
_cell.angle_alpha   90.00
_cell.angle_beta   90.00
_cell.angle_gamma   90.00
#
_symmetry.space_group_name_H-M   'P 1'
#
loop_
_entity.id
_entity.type
_entity.pdbx_description
1 polymer ?
#
loop_
_entity_poly.entity_id
_entity_poly.type
_entity_poly.pdbx_seq_one_letter_code
_entity_poly.pdbx_strand_id
1 'polypeptide(L)'
;MLASVDLSWLWSPKDYFYAIVSAVIGALLGILWAKLEFAAQQKKEAEKVRLGIIDTLKFNKERAEQANEQLKNGGMPNYPLDGARLSSLILPAHGLLSDELLLRVDWHRYQLDHITSKLAVVNGFFLSASVSTPDAKRAYDEWIAMLRQSLIEHYQKVINGTDALVADVEKKGKR
;
A
#
# COMPACT_ATOMS: atom_id res chain seq x y z
N MET A 1 -0.12 54.02 52.30
CA MET A 1 -1.32 53.18 52.53
C MET A 1 -1.33 52.11 51.46
N LEU A 2 -1.10 50.85 51.82
CA LEU A 2 -1.29 49.72 50.91
C LEU A 2 -2.79 49.41 50.89
N ALA A 3 -3.44 49.60 49.75
CA ALA A 3 -4.80 49.13 49.55
C ALA A 3 -4.77 47.60 49.55
N SER A 4 -5.31 46.98 50.60
CA SER A 4 -5.57 45.55 50.63
C SER A 4 -6.65 45.25 49.59
N VAL A 5 -6.27 44.63 48.48
CA VAL A 5 -7.21 44.08 47.50
C VAL A 5 -8.00 43.00 48.21
N ASP A 6 -9.31 43.18 48.33
CA ASP A 6 -10.21 42.18 48.87
C ASP A 6 -10.23 40.97 47.92
N LEU A 7 -9.56 39.89 48.34
CA LEU A 7 -9.46 38.61 47.63
C LEU A 7 -10.49 37.60 48.18
N SER A 8 -11.48 38.02 48.97
CA SER A 8 -12.49 37.11 49.54
C SER A 8 -13.32 36.37 48.49
N TRP A 9 -13.50 36.97 47.30
CA TRP A 9 -14.12 36.32 46.14
C TRP A 9 -13.32 35.12 45.61
N LEU A 10 -12.00 35.10 45.83
CA LEU A 10 -11.09 34.01 45.46
C LEU A 10 -11.24 32.78 46.36
N TRP A 11 -12.04 32.88 47.43
CA TRP A 11 -12.26 31.84 48.44
C TRP A 11 -13.71 31.37 48.53
N SER A 12 -14.57 31.81 47.60
CA SER A 12 -15.96 31.36 47.53
C SER A 12 -16.00 29.88 47.13
N PRO A 13 -16.42 28.96 48.03
CA PRO A 13 -16.47 27.53 47.71
C PRO A 13 -17.40 27.22 46.54
N LYS A 14 -18.37 28.12 46.28
CA LYS A 14 -19.28 28.04 45.14
C LYS A 14 -18.55 28.24 43.81
N ASP A 15 -17.62 29.17 43.73
CA ASP A 15 -16.88 29.46 42.50
C ASP A 15 -15.89 28.34 42.18
N TYR A 16 -15.24 27.76 43.21
CA TYR A 16 -14.47 26.52 43.04
C TYR A 16 -15.35 25.36 42.57
N PHE A 17 -16.54 25.20 43.15
CA PHE A 17 -17.47 24.16 42.73
C PHE A 17 -17.89 24.33 41.26
N TYR A 18 -18.29 25.54 40.84
CA TYR A 18 -18.63 25.82 39.45
C TYR A 18 -17.45 25.66 38.50
N ALA A 19 -16.24 26.04 38.90
CA ALA A 19 -15.03 25.82 38.11
C ALA A 19 -14.74 24.33 37.94
N ILE A 20 -14.86 23.53 39.01
CA ILE A 20 -14.69 22.07 38.97
C ILE A 20 -15.75 21.44 38.07
N VAL A 21 -17.04 21.78 38.24
CA VAL A 21 -18.13 21.25 37.42
C VAL A 21 -17.95 21.63 35.95
N SER A 22 -17.56 22.86 35.66
CA SER A 22 -17.30 23.33 34.30
C SER A 22 -16.10 22.63 33.67
N ALA A 23 -15.03 22.39 34.45
CA ALA A 23 -13.87 21.64 34.00
C ALA A 23 -14.22 20.16 33.71
N VAL A 24 -15.05 19.53 34.54
CA VAL A 24 -15.52 18.16 34.31
C VAL A 24 -16.38 18.08 33.05
N ILE A 25 -17.34 19.00 32.87
CA ILE A 25 -18.18 19.04 31.66
C ILE A 25 -17.31 19.31 30.41
N GLY A 26 -16.39 20.27 30.49
CA GLY A 26 -15.46 20.59 29.40
C GLY A 26 -14.58 19.39 29.04
N ALA A 27 -14.06 18.66 30.04
CA ALA A 27 -13.27 17.45 29.82
C ALA A 27 -14.11 16.35 29.16
N LEU A 28 -15.36 16.12 29.60
CA LEU A 28 -16.25 15.14 29.00
C LEU A 28 -16.58 15.48 27.54
N LEU A 29 -16.88 16.74 27.24
CA LEU A 29 -17.11 17.21 25.88
C LEU A 29 -15.85 17.08 25.01
N GLY A 30 -14.69 17.42 25.54
CA GLY A 30 -13.41 17.27 24.85
C GLY A 30 -13.09 15.81 24.52
N ILE A 31 -13.30 14.89 25.46
CA ILE A 31 -13.13 13.44 25.24
C ILE A 31 -14.11 12.93 24.19
N LEU A 32 -15.37 13.35 24.25
CA LEU A 32 -16.39 12.94 23.27
C LEU A 32 -16.03 13.43 21.86
N TRP A 33 -15.64 14.71 21.74
CA TRP A 33 -15.23 15.29 20.48
C TRP A 33 -13.99 14.58 19.90
N ALA A 34 -12.97 14.35 20.73
CA ALA A 34 -11.77 13.62 20.33
C ALA A 34 -12.08 12.19 19.85
N LYS A 35 -13.01 11.48 20.52
CA LYS A 35 -13.45 10.15 20.09
C LYS A 35 -14.15 10.19 18.72
N LEU A 36 -15.02 11.18 18.50
CA LEU A 36 -15.72 11.33 17.22
C LEU A 36 -14.77 11.67 16.09
N GLU A 37 -13.86 12.62 16.33
CA GLU A 37 -12.85 13.05 15.35
C GLU A 37 -11.90 11.89 15.01
N PHE A 38 -11.42 11.17 16.01
CA PHE A 38 -10.56 10.00 15.80
C PHE A 38 -11.27 8.91 15.00
N ALA A 39 -12.54 8.63 15.28
CA ALA A 39 -13.33 7.67 14.51
C ALA A 39 -13.54 8.12 13.05
N ALA A 40 -13.74 9.42 12.82
CA ALA A 40 -13.85 9.98 11.46
C ALA A 40 -12.51 9.87 10.70
N GLN A 41 -11.39 10.18 11.36
CA GLN A 41 -10.06 10.06 10.77
C GLN A 41 -9.71 8.60 10.44
N GLN A 42 -10.01 7.66 11.33
CA GLN A 42 -9.81 6.23 11.06
C GLN A 42 -10.58 5.75 9.83
N LYS A 43 -11.85 6.16 9.68
CA LYS A 43 -12.64 5.82 8.49
C LYS A 43 -12.02 6.39 7.20
N LYS A 44 -11.55 7.63 7.25
CA LYS A 44 -10.92 8.30 6.10
C LYS A 44 -9.61 7.62 5.70
N GLU A 45 -8.74 7.31 6.67
CA GLU A 45 -7.49 6.59 6.40
C GLU A 45 -7.77 5.16 5.92
N ALA A 46 -8.78 4.47 6.46
CA ALA A 46 -9.18 3.16 5.99
C ALA A 46 -9.60 3.17 4.51
N GLU A 47 -10.41 4.13 4.12
CA GLU A 47 -10.84 4.30 2.74
C GLU A 47 -9.66 4.65 1.82
N LYS A 48 -8.74 5.50 2.27
CA LYS A 48 -7.53 5.85 1.54
C LYS A 48 -6.61 4.64 1.32
N VAL A 49 -6.42 3.80 2.33
CA VAL A 49 -5.64 2.56 2.20
C VAL A 49 -6.30 1.62 1.20
N ARG A 50 -7.61 1.42 1.30
CA ARG A 50 -8.37 0.57 0.38
C ARG A 50 -8.25 1.06 -1.07
N LEU A 51 -8.53 2.33 -1.32
CA LEU A 51 -8.41 2.94 -2.65
C LEU A 51 -6.96 2.85 -3.14
N GLY A 52 -5.99 3.10 -2.27
CA GLY A 52 -4.58 2.94 -2.58
C GLY A 52 -4.24 1.53 -3.07
N ILE A 53 -4.77 0.48 -2.44
CA ILE A 53 -4.55 -0.91 -2.88
C ILE A 53 -5.17 -1.14 -4.26
N ILE A 54 -6.42 -0.71 -4.46
CA ILE A 54 -7.13 -0.86 -5.73
C ILE A 54 -6.37 -0.17 -6.87
N ASP A 55 -5.98 1.09 -6.67
CA ASP A 55 -5.27 1.88 -7.66
C ASP A 55 -3.92 1.25 -8.00
N THR A 56 -3.20 0.75 -7.00
CA THR A 56 -1.91 0.10 -7.19
C THR A 56 -2.05 -1.23 -7.93
N LEU A 57 -3.09 -2.02 -7.63
CA LEU A 57 -3.40 -3.25 -8.36
C LEU A 57 -3.74 -2.97 -9.83
N LYS A 58 -4.62 -1.99 -10.10
CA LYS A 58 -5.01 -1.59 -11.46
C LYS A 58 -3.81 -1.08 -12.26
N PHE A 59 -2.99 -0.22 -11.66
CA PHE A 59 -1.75 0.25 -12.27
C PHE A 59 -0.82 -0.91 -12.64
N ASN A 60 -0.57 -1.83 -11.70
CA ASN A 60 0.32 -2.97 -11.95
C ASN A 60 -0.23 -3.92 -13.01
N LYS A 61 -1.55 -4.13 -13.09
CA LYS A 61 -2.16 -4.89 -14.17
C LYS A 61 -1.93 -4.23 -15.52
N GLU A 62 -2.20 -2.94 -15.66
CA GLU A 62 -1.98 -2.21 -16.92
C GLU A 62 -0.51 -2.32 -17.37
N ARG A 63 0.43 -2.13 -16.45
CA ARG A 63 1.86 -2.27 -16.72
C ARG A 63 2.25 -3.71 -17.08
N ALA A 64 1.65 -4.70 -16.42
CA ALA A 64 1.84 -6.10 -16.74
C ALA A 64 1.32 -6.46 -18.13
N GLU A 65 0.17 -5.90 -18.56
CA GLU A 65 -0.38 -6.08 -19.90
C GLU A 65 0.56 -5.50 -20.96
N GLN A 66 1.00 -4.25 -20.78
CA GLN A 66 1.97 -3.58 -21.66
C GLN A 66 3.29 -4.37 -21.75
N ALA A 67 3.80 -4.86 -20.61
CA ALA A 67 5.03 -5.65 -20.56
C ALA A 67 4.89 -7.01 -21.26
N ASN A 68 3.76 -7.68 -21.06
CA ASN A 68 3.46 -8.97 -21.67
C ASN A 68 3.30 -8.86 -23.19
N GLU A 69 2.68 -7.79 -23.68
CA GLU A 69 2.59 -7.50 -25.11
C GLU A 69 3.97 -7.25 -25.72
N GLN A 70 4.82 -6.45 -25.06
CA GLN A 70 6.18 -6.19 -25.54
C GLN A 70 7.02 -7.47 -25.58
N LEU A 71 6.89 -8.36 -24.60
CA LEU A 71 7.56 -9.67 -24.58
C LEU A 71 7.15 -10.54 -25.75
N LYS A 72 5.84 -10.61 -26.05
CA LYS A 72 5.31 -11.38 -27.20
C LYS A 72 5.83 -10.85 -28.54
N ASN A 73 6.01 -9.54 -28.65
CA ASN A 73 6.58 -8.88 -29.82
C ASN A 73 8.11 -8.98 -29.90
N GLY A 74 8.75 -9.74 -29.00
CA GLY A 74 10.18 -10.00 -29.01
C GLY A 74 11.04 -8.94 -28.31
N GLY A 75 10.43 -7.90 -27.73
CA GLY A 75 11.12 -6.87 -26.95
C GLY A 75 11.39 -7.29 -25.50
N MET A 76 12.27 -6.56 -24.83
CA MET A 76 12.49 -6.68 -23.40
C MET A 76 11.69 -5.58 -22.67
N PRO A 77 10.77 -5.92 -21.75
CA PRO A 77 9.90 -4.93 -21.13
C PRO A 77 10.67 -4.07 -20.13
N ASN A 78 10.39 -2.77 -20.15
CA ASN A 78 10.91 -1.80 -19.19
C ASN A 78 9.76 -0.97 -18.62
N TYR A 79 8.81 -1.65 -17.97
CA TYR A 79 7.67 -1.02 -17.33
C TYR A 79 7.86 -1.05 -15.81
N PRO A 80 7.76 0.09 -15.12
CA PRO A 80 7.88 0.12 -13.68
C PRO A 80 6.66 -0.57 -13.05
N LEU A 81 6.92 -1.60 -12.25
CA LEU A 81 5.93 -2.22 -11.39
C LEU A 81 6.06 -1.65 -9.99
N ASP A 82 4.92 -1.38 -9.35
CA ASP A 82 4.84 -0.75 -8.04
C ASP A 82 4.53 -1.79 -6.95
N GLY A 83 5.47 -2.70 -6.73
CA GLY A 83 5.42 -3.65 -5.61
C GLY A 83 5.67 -2.98 -4.25
N ALA A 84 6.50 -1.93 -4.24
CA ALA A 84 6.83 -1.19 -3.02
C ALA A 84 5.60 -0.50 -2.41
N ARG A 85 4.75 0.12 -3.23
CA ARG A 85 3.50 0.72 -2.75
C ARG A 85 2.55 -0.32 -2.18
N LEU A 86 2.38 -1.48 -2.83
CA LEU A 86 1.61 -2.58 -2.24
C LEU A 86 2.17 -2.99 -0.87
N SER A 87 3.49 -3.15 -0.76
CA SER A 87 4.15 -3.46 0.51
C SER A 87 3.81 -2.45 1.61
N SER A 88 3.90 -1.14 1.30
CA SER A 88 3.57 -0.07 2.25
C SER A 88 2.10 -0.02 2.66
N LEU A 89 1.20 -0.56 1.82
CA LEU A 89 -0.25 -0.55 2.05
C LEU A 89 -0.76 -1.80 2.77
N ILE A 90 0.00 -2.90 2.77
CA ILE A 90 -0.39 -4.15 3.45
C ILE A 90 -0.47 -3.95 4.96
N LEU A 91 0.53 -3.31 5.57
CA LEU A 91 0.56 -3.13 7.03
C LEU A 91 -0.64 -2.29 7.54
N PRO A 92 -0.94 -1.12 6.96
CA PRO A 92 -2.14 -0.34 7.33
C PRO A 92 -3.46 -1.04 6.98
N ALA A 93 -3.46 -2.01 6.08
CA ALA A 93 -4.65 -2.77 5.72
C ALA A 93 -5.00 -3.88 6.71
N HIS A 94 -4.12 -4.19 7.67
CA HIS A 94 -4.45 -5.07 8.80
C HIS A 94 -5.60 -4.45 9.62
N GLY A 95 -6.67 -5.24 9.81
CA GLY A 95 -7.90 -4.79 10.47
C GLY A 95 -8.90 -4.10 9.53
N LEU A 96 -8.52 -3.79 8.28
CA LEU A 96 -9.42 -3.26 7.24
C LEU A 96 -9.88 -4.36 6.28
N LEU A 97 -8.95 -5.23 5.89
CA LEU A 97 -9.19 -6.37 5.03
C LEU A 97 -9.11 -7.66 5.86
N SER A 98 -9.81 -8.70 5.42
CA SER A 98 -9.66 -10.04 6.01
C SER A 98 -8.29 -10.62 5.67
N ASP A 99 -7.73 -11.44 6.55
CA ASP A 99 -6.43 -12.10 6.37
C ASP A 99 -6.29 -12.81 5.02
N GLU A 100 -7.35 -13.49 4.55
CA GLU A 100 -7.37 -14.15 3.24
C GLU A 100 -7.15 -13.16 2.07
N LEU A 101 -7.73 -11.95 2.15
CA LEU A 101 -7.52 -10.92 1.13
C LEU A 101 -6.13 -10.31 1.24
N LEU A 102 -5.64 -10.08 2.46
CA LEU A 102 -4.27 -9.60 2.67
C LEU A 102 -3.25 -10.59 2.09
N LEU A 103 -3.44 -11.90 2.29
CA LEU A 103 -2.61 -12.94 1.69
C LEU A 103 -2.64 -12.90 0.17
N ARG A 104 -3.80 -12.64 -0.45
CA ARG A 104 -3.90 -12.49 -1.90
C ARG A 104 -3.23 -11.22 -2.43
N VAL A 105 -3.34 -10.10 -1.72
CA VAL A 105 -2.62 -8.86 -2.04
C VAL A 105 -1.10 -9.06 -1.90
N ASP A 106 -0.67 -9.75 -0.83
CA ASP A 106 0.74 -10.07 -0.63
C ASP A 106 1.28 -11.06 -1.68
N TRP A 107 0.47 -12.03 -2.09
CA TRP A 107 0.78 -12.90 -3.23
C TRP A 107 1.00 -12.09 -4.52
N HIS A 108 0.14 -11.11 -4.80
CA HIS A 108 0.33 -10.20 -5.93
C HIS A 108 1.63 -9.41 -5.82
N ARG A 109 1.91 -8.80 -4.65
CA ARG A 109 3.20 -8.13 -4.39
C ARG A 109 4.37 -9.06 -4.66
N TYR A 110 4.32 -10.30 -4.15
CA TYR A 110 5.35 -11.31 -4.36
C TYR A 110 5.58 -11.60 -5.85
N GLN A 111 4.53 -11.68 -6.68
CA GLN A 111 4.69 -11.85 -8.13
C GLN A 111 5.42 -10.66 -8.77
N LEU A 112 5.10 -9.42 -8.36
CA LEU A 112 5.75 -8.21 -8.88
C LEU A 112 7.24 -8.15 -8.51
N ASP A 113 7.59 -8.54 -7.28
CA ASP A 113 8.99 -8.62 -6.85
C ASP A 113 9.77 -9.67 -7.64
N HIS A 114 9.14 -10.81 -7.94
CA HIS A 114 9.76 -11.85 -8.79
C HIS A 114 10.01 -11.36 -10.21
N ILE A 115 9.05 -10.63 -10.79
CA ILE A 115 9.23 -10.02 -12.11
C ILE A 115 10.39 -9.02 -12.06
N THR A 116 10.37 -8.11 -11.08
CA THR A 116 11.39 -7.06 -10.93
C THR A 116 12.79 -7.64 -10.77
N SER A 117 12.95 -8.67 -9.93
CA SER A 117 14.21 -9.38 -9.75
C SER A 117 14.71 -10.03 -11.05
N LYS A 118 13.84 -10.71 -11.79
CA LYS A 118 14.18 -11.32 -13.09
C LYS A 118 14.60 -10.27 -14.12
N LEU A 119 13.90 -9.14 -14.19
CA LEU A 119 14.27 -8.03 -15.07
C LEU A 119 15.63 -7.45 -14.71
N ALA A 120 15.92 -7.29 -13.41
CA ALA A 120 17.21 -6.81 -12.93
C ALA A 120 18.36 -7.76 -13.33
N VAL A 121 18.15 -9.08 -13.22
CA VAL A 121 19.13 -10.10 -13.67
C VAL A 121 19.37 -10.00 -15.18
N VAL A 122 18.31 -9.88 -15.99
CA VAL A 122 18.46 -9.74 -17.45
C VAL A 122 19.19 -8.46 -17.82
N ASN A 123 18.81 -7.33 -17.23
CA ASN A 123 19.46 -6.04 -17.51
C ASN A 123 20.93 -6.04 -17.06
N GLY A 124 21.22 -6.63 -15.90
CA GLY A 124 22.59 -6.78 -15.41
C GLY A 124 23.45 -7.64 -16.33
N PHE A 125 22.91 -8.75 -16.84
CA PHE A 125 23.61 -9.59 -17.82
C PHE A 125 23.77 -8.92 -19.18
N PHE A 126 22.76 -8.20 -19.67
CA PHE A 126 22.84 -7.48 -20.95
C PHE A 126 23.96 -6.43 -20.94
N LEU A 127 24.18 -5.79 -19.79
CA LEU A 127 25.24 -4.79 -19.63
C LEU A 127 26.64 -5.40 -19.42
N SER A 128 26.75 -6.64 -18.95
CA SER A 128 28.03 -7.27 -18.58
C SER A 128 28.50 -8.36 -19.55
N ALA A 129 27.63 -8.91 -20.39
CA ALA A 129 27.95 -10.07 -21.22
C ALA A 129 28.63 -9.68 -22.53
N SER A 130 29.97 -9.74 -22.57
CA SER A 130 30.73 -9.90 -23.81
C SER A 130 30.81 -11.38 -24.17
N VAL A 131 29.78 -11.90 -24.86
CA VAL A 131 29.76 -13.31 -25.28
C VAL A 131 30.67 -13.50 -26.49
N SER A 132 31.83 -14.11 -26.26
CA SER A 132 32.92 -14.18 -27.24
C SER A 132 32.98 -15.50 -28.03
N THR A 133 32.24 -16.54 -27.63
CA THR A 133 32.23 -17.84 -28.32
C THR A 133 30.82 -18.23 -28.83
N PRO A 134 30.72 -18.96 -29.95
CA PRO A 134 29.43 -19.43 -30.49
C PRO A 134 28.62 -20.29 -29.51
N ASP A 135 29.28 -21.19 -28.77
CA ASP A 135 28.62 -22.06 -27.79
C ASP A 135 28.06 -21.27 -26.61
N ALA A 136 28.81 -20.27 -26.13
CA ALA A 136 28.34 -19.38 -25.07
C ALA A 136 27.15 -18.52 -25.54
N LYS A 137 27.14 -18.12 -26.83
CA LYS A 137 26.01 -17.40 -27.43
C LYS A 137 24.76 -18.27 -27.49
N ARG A 138 24.90 -19.54 -27.89
CA ARG A 138 23.77 -20.47 -27.94
C ARG A 138 23.16 -20.71 -26.55
N ALA A 139 24.01 -20.96 -25.55
CA ALA A 139 23.56 -21.13 -24.16
C ALA A 139 22.88 -19.86 -23.62
N TYR A 140 23.38 -18.67 -24.00
CA TYR A 140 22.76 -17.39 -23.67
C TYR A 140 21.37 -17.24 -24.30
N ASP A 141 21.24 -17.52 -25.60
CA ASP A 141 19.97 -17.41 -26.33
C ASP A 141 18.92 -18.37 -25.74
N GLU A 142 19.33 -19.61 -25.40
CA GLU A 142 18.48 -20.61 -24.72
C GLU A 142 18.02 -20.10 -23.33
N TRP A 143 18.94 -19.55 -22.54
CA TRP A 143 18.62 -19.00 -21.21
C TRP A 143 17.68 -17.78 -21.28
N ILE A 144 17.88 -16.86 -22.23
CA ILE A 144 16.99 -15.72 -22.45
C ILE A 144 15.59 -16.20 -22.86
N ALA A 145 15.48 -17.21 -23.72
CA ALA A 145 14.20 -17.77 -24.12
C ALA A 145 13.44 -18.36 -22.91
N MET A 146 14.13 -19.12 -22.05
CA MET A 146 13.54 -19.65 -20.81
C MET A 146 13.08 -18.53 -19.86
N LEU A 147 13.89 -17.48 -19.69
CA LEU A 147 13.53 -16.35 -18.85
C LEU A 147 12.33 -15.57 -19.39
N ARG A 148 12.26 -15.35 -20.70
CA ARG A 148 11.11 -14.70 -21.35
C ARG A 148 9.83 -15.48 -21.10
N GLN A 149 9.87 -16.80 -21.28
CA GLN A 149 8.72 -17.66 -21.00
C GLN A 149 8.29 -17.55 -19.53
N SER A 150 9.24 -17.61 -18.61
CA SER A 150 8.94 -17.47 -17.18
C SER A 150 8.37 -16.10 -16.81
N LEU A 151 8.88 -15.00 -17.40
CA LEU A 151 8.34 -13.66 -17.22
C LEU A 151 6.89 -13.56 -17.71
N ILE A 152 6.59 -14.12 -18.89
CA ILE A 152 5.24 -14.17 -19.45
C ILE A 152 4.28 -14.85 -18.46
N GLU A 153 4.67 -15.99 -17.88
CA GLU A 153 3.86 -16.70 -16.90
C GLU A 153 3.57 -15.85 -15.65
N HIS A 154 4.58 -15.14 -15.12
CA HIS A 154 4.38 -14.26 -13.97
C HIS A 154 3.48 -13.07 -14.31
N TYR A 155 3.66 -12.43 -15.47
CA TYR A 155 2.77 -11.36 -15.91
C TYR A 155 1.33 -11.84 -16.06
N GLN A 156 1.11 -13.01 -16.67
CA GLN A 156 -0.22 -13.60 -16.80
C GLN A 156 -0.89 -13.88 -15.45
N LYS A 157 -0.13 -14.36 -14.45
CA LYS A 157 -0.64 -14.55 -13.08
C LYS A 157 -1.12 -13.23 -12.47
N VAL A 158 -0.34 -12.15 -12.64
CA VAL A 158 -0.74 -10.81 -12.18
C VAL A 158 -2.00 -10.34 -12.90
N ILE A 159 -2.02 -10.40 -14.23
CA ILE A 159 -3.14 -9.92 -15.06
C ILE A 159 -4.43 -10.66 -14.68
N ASN A 160 -4.41 -12.00 -14.72
CA ASN A 160 -5.60 -12.82 -14.50
C ASN A 160 -6.12 -12.75 -13.06
N GLY A 161 -5.21 -12.59 -12.08
CA GLY A 161 -5.59 -12.53 -10.67
C GLY A 161 -6.08 -11.17 -10.20
N THR A 162 -5.81 -10.09 -10.95
CA THR A 162 -6.05 -8.73 -10.46
C THR A 162 -7.52 -8.34 -10.42
N ASP A 163 -8.32 -8.66 -11.46
CA ASP A 163 -9.71 -8.18 -11.53
C ASP A 163 -10.57 -8.73 -10.39
N ALA A 164 -10.44 -10.03 -10.12
CA ALA A 164 -11.13 -10.67 -9.00
C ALA A 164 -10.68 -10.08 -7.66
N LEU A 165 -9.37 -9.83 -7.49
CA LEU A 165 -8.84 -9.24 -6.26
C LEU A 165 -9.34 -7.81 -6.04
N VAL A 166 -9.36 -6.99 -7.09
CA VAL A 166 -9.92 -5.63 -7.06
C VAL A 166 -11.38 -5.67 -6.64
N ALA A 167 -12.20 -6.51 -7.27
CA ALA A 167 -13.62 -6.64 -6.95
C ALA A 167 -13.85 -7.06 -5.48
N ASP A 168 -13.03 -7.97 -4.96
CA ASP A 168 -13.11 -8.42 -3.58
C ASP A 168 -12.74 -7.31 -2.57
N VAL A 169 -11.70 -6.53 -2.87
CA VAL A 169 -11.28 -5.37 -2.06
C VAL A 169 -12.34 -4.27 -2.10
N GLU A 170 -12.95 -4.00 -3.26
CA GLU A 170 -14.05 -3.05 -3.41
C GLU A 170 -15.29 -3.46 -2.58
N LYS A 171 -15.63 -4.76 -2.58
CA LYS A 171 -16.80 -5.29 -1.87
C LYS A 171 -16.63 -5.26 -0.34
N LYS A 172 -15.45 -5.61 0.18
CA LYS A 172 -15.25 -5.69 1.64
C LYS A 172 -15.13 -4.34 2.34
N GLY A 173 -14.83 -3.26 1.62
CA GLY A 173 -14.81 -1.91 2.20
C GLY A 173 -16.17 -1.21 2.32
N LYS A 174 -17.29 -1.90 2.10
CA LYS A 174 -18.66 -1.34 2.30
C LYS A 174 -19.30 -1.74 3.64
N ARG A 175 -18.56 -2.39 4.54
CA ARG A 175 -19.04 -2.79 5.86
C ARG A 175 -18.72 -1.75 6.92
#